data_AF-A0A8J5KMI0-F1
#
_entry.id   AF-A0A8J5KMI0-F1
#
_cell.length_a   1.000
_cell.length_b   1.000
_cell.length_c   1.000
_cell.angle_alpha   90.00
_cell.angle_beta   90.00
_cell.angle_gamma   90.00
#
_symmetry.space_group_name_H-M   'P 1'
#
loop_
_entity.id
_entity.type
_entity.pdbx_description
1 polymer ?
#
loop_
_entity_poly.entity_id
_entity_poly.type
_entity_poly.pdbx_seq_one_letter_code
_entity_poly.pdbx_strand_id
1 'polypeptide(L)'
;MLRSLVRRHALPPSTPLLCVLFSTGTSVSSSGVTASPDPHFMVEYLMNTCGFSADVASKVSKIIAWKPGLLGRDVETNLAPKFKFLRDMGLSESDIIVIVRRNPIVIAFNCENALLPRFKVWESSFGSKEILLKNLRRRSWFFSSNIDNVVRPNINFLRDECGIPEDRVSLVIKRDPGFIAQNPDTI
;
A
#
# COMPACT_ATOMS: atom_id res chain seq x y z
N MET A 1 -6.23 0.89 54.71
CA MET A 1 -7.48 0.76 55.51
C MET A 1 -8.38 1.96 55.23
N LEU A 2 -9.71 1.72 55.15
CA LEU A 2 -10.86 2.65 55.02
C LEU A 2 -10.95 3.52 53.73
N ARG A 3 -11.88 3.31 52.77
CA ARG A 3 -13.37 3.24 52.72
C ARG A 3 -14.10 4.59 52.94
N SER A 4 -14.71 5.14 51.87
CA SER A 4 -16.17 5.39 51.71
C SER A 4 -16.40 6.20 50.40
N LEU A 5 -17.14 5.70 49.40
CA LEU A 5 -18.60 5.72 49.19
C LEU A 5 -19.19 7.12 48.91
N VAL A 6 -19.46 7.40 47.62
CA VAL A 6 -20.56 8.30 47.23
C VAL A 6 -21.48 7.56 46.25
N ARG A 7 -22.77 7.71 46.53
CA ARG A 7 -23.91 6.95 46.06
C ARG A 7 -24.23 7.13 44.58
N ARG A 8 -24.77 6.03 44.04
CA ARG A 8 -25.55 5.91 42.81
C ARG A 8 -26.87 6.68 42.94
N HIS A 9 -27.27 7.38 41.88
CA HIS A 9 -28.68 7.61 41.55
C HIS A 9 -28.95 7.00 40.17
N ALA A 10 -30.02 6.22 40.09
CA ALA A 10 -30.48 5.47 38.92
C ALA A 10 -31.92 5.89 38.57
N LEU A 11 -32.27 5.68 37.29
CA LEU A 11 -33.59 5.48 36.63
C LEU A 11 -33.86 6.48 35.48
N PRO A 12 -34.68 6.13 34.45
CA PRO A 12 -35.14 4.82 33.95
C PRO A 12 -34.91 4.63 32.42
N PRO A 13 -35.30 3.47 31.84
CA PRO A 13 -35.12 3.17 30.41
C PRO A 13 -36.30 3.66 29.56
N SER A 14 -36.07 3.97 28.29
CA SER A 14 -37.13 4.17 27.30
C SER A 14 -36.77 3.42 26.03
N THR A 15 -37.53 2.37 25.75
CA THR A 15 -37.54 1.60 24.50
C THR A 15 -38.67 2.14 23.59
N PRO A 16 -39.02 1.50 22.46
CA PRO A 16 -38.65 1.95 21.12
C PRO A 16 -39.88 2.36 20.29
N LEU A 17 -39.70 3.05 19.16
CA LEU A 17 -40.76 3.14 18.15
C LEU A 17 -40.31 2.55 16.81
N LEU A 18 -41.19 1.68 16.34
CA LEU A 18 -41.18 0.90 15.12
C LEU A 18 -40.93 1.76 13.86
N CYS A 19 -40.03 1.31 13.01
CA CYS A 19 -40.18 1.43 11.56
C CYS A 19 -40.26 0.01 11.00
N VAL A 20 -41.50 -0.45 10.80
CA VAL A 20 -41.82 -1.79 10.32
C VAL A 20 -42.47 -1.61 8.94
N LEU A 21 -41.73 -2.08 7.93
CA LEU A 21 -42.17 -2.70 6.66
C LEU A 21 -42.74 -1.77 5.56
N PHE A 22 -42.66 -2.04 4.25
CA PHE A 22 -42.29 -3.18 3.41
C PHE A 22 -41.82 -2.59 2.06
N SER A 23 -40.81 -3.17 1.40
CA SER A 23 -40.90 -3.56 -0.02
C SER A 23 -39.62 -4.26 -0.48
N THR A 24 -39.86 -5.32 -1.22
CA THR A 24 -38.92 -6.31 -1.76
C THR A 24 -37.74 -5.70 -2.51
N GLY A 25 -36.54 -6.02 -2.08
CA GLY A 25 -35.30 -5.79 -2.80
C GLY A 25 -34.32 -6.90 -2.44
N THR A 26 -34.06 -7.75 -3.41
CA THR A 26 -33.19 -8.93 -3.45
C THR A 26 -32.07 -8.96 -2.41
N SER A 27 -32.04 -10.02 -1.59
CA SER A 27 -30.89 -10.35 -0.77
C SER A 27 -29.70 -10.68 -1.67
N VAL A 28 -28.83 -9.71 -1.95
CA VAL A 28 -27.46 -10.03 -2.36
C VAL A 28 -26.73 -10.36 -1.07
N SER A 29 -26.59 -11.66 -0.83
CA SER A 29 -25.66 -12.20 0.15
C SER A 29 -24.28 -11.61 -0.15
N SER A 30 -23.84 -10.63 0.65
CA SER A 30 -22.44 -10.23 0.67
C SER A 30 -21.66 -11.33 1.39
N SER A 31 -21.44 -12.43 0.68
CA SER A 31 -20.47 -13.43 1.06
C SER A 31 -19.11 -12.75 0.96
N GLY A 32 -18.62 -12.28 2.11
CA GLY A 32 -17.22 -11.93 2.32
C GLY A 32 -16.39 -13.20 2.21
N VAL A 33 -16.21 -13.67 0.98
CA VAL A 33 -15.23 -14.66 0.58
C VAL A 33 -14.32 -13.91 -0.38
N THR A 34 -13.08 -13.67 0.03
CA THR A 34 -12.03 -13.19 -0.88
C THR A 34 -11.70 -14.32 -1.84
N ALA A 35 -12.61 -14.65 -2.76
CA ALA A 35 -12.36 -15.60 -3.82
C ALA A 35 -11.37 -14.95 -4.79
N SER A 36 -10.33 -15.69 -5.17
CA SER A 36 -9.45 -15.27 -6.26
C SER A 36 -10.28 -15.05 -7.51
N PRO A 37 -10.10 -13.94 -8.24
CA PRO A 37 -10.75 -13.76 -9.54
C PRO A 37 -10.38 -14.89 -10.47
N ASP A 38 -11.31 -15.27 -11.34
CA ASP A 38 -11.05 -16.23 -12.41
C ASP A 38 -9.85 -15.75 -13.27
N PRO A 39 -8.85 -16.61 -13.56
CA PRO A 39 -7.66 -16.20 -14.30
C PRO A 39 -7.95 -15.69 -15.71
N HIS A 40 -8.96 -16.23 -16.41
CA HIS A 40 -9.34 -15.76 -17.75
C HIS A 40 -9.95 -14.37 -17.68
N PHE A 41 -10.90 -14.16 -16.76
CA PHE A 41 -11.47 -12.84 -16.48
C PHE A 41 -10.38 -11.81 -16.16
N MET A 42 -9.43 -12.15 -15.28
CA MET A 42 -8.37 -11.23 -14.88
C MET A 42 -7.46 -10.84 -16.06
N VAL A 43 -7.12 -11.79 -16.94
CA VAL A 43 -6.30 -11.48 -18.13
C VAL A 43 -7.06 -10.53 -19.05
N GLU A 44 -8.33 -10.79 -19.32
CA GLU A 44 -9.17 -9.93 -20.16
C GLU A 44 -9.32 -8.52 -19.56
N TYR A 45 -9.60 -8.42 -18.26
CA TYR A 45 -9.66 -7.16 -17.54
C TYR A 45 -8.33 -6.38 -17.60
N LEU A 46 -7.20 -7.06 -17.40
CA LEU A 46 -5.87 -6.43 -17.47
C LEU A 46 -5.55 -5.90 -18.87
N MET A 47 -6.01 -6.58 -19.92
CA MET A 47 -5.84 -6.13 -21.30
C MET A 47 -6.78 -4.97 -21.63
N ASN A 48 -8.08 -5.17 -21.45
CA ASN A 48 -9.10 -4.24 -21.92
C ASN A 48 -9.21 -2.99 -21.05
N THR A 49 -9.05 -3.14 -19.73
CA THR A 49 -9.23 -2.04 -18.77
C THR A 49 -7.90 -1.46 -18.31
N CYS A 50 -6.91 -2.32 -18.01
CA CYS A 50 -5.61 -1.83 -17.52
C CYS A 50 -4.63 -1.49 -18.66
N GLY A 51 -4.95 -1.85 -19.91
CA GLY A 51 -4.18 -1.53 -21.11
C GLY A 51 -2.89 -2.34 -21.26
N PHE A 52 -2.77 -3.49 -20.59
CA PHE A 52 -1.58 -4.33 -20.70
C PHE A 52 -1.57 -5.17 -21.98
N SER A 53 -0.37 -5.42 -22.51
CA SER A 53 -0.20 -6.46 -23.55
C SER A 53 -0.55 -7.86 -23.02
N ALA A 54 -0.93 -8.77 -23.91
CA ALA A 54 -1.43 -10.11 -23.54
C ALA A 54 -0.43 -10.92 -22.69
N ASP A 55 0.86 -10.88 -23.02
CA ASP A 55 1.92 -11.55 -22.25
C ASP A 55 2.05 -10.97 -20.83
N VAL A 56 1.96 -9.65 -20.71
CA VAL A 56 2.04 -8.94 -19.43
C VAL A 56 0.82 -9.23 -18.57
N ALA A 57 -0.38 -9.16 -19.16
CA ALA A 57 -1.64 -9.48 -18.49
C ALA A 57 -1.63 -10.91 -17.93
N SER A 58 -1.14 -11.88 -18.70
CA SER A 58 -0.99 -13.28 -18.24
C SER A 58 -0.07 -13.40 -17.03
N LYS A 59 1.08 -12.71 -17.03
CA LYS A 59 2.03 -12.73 -15.91
C LYS A 59 1.46 -12.07 -14.66
N VAL A 60 0.81 -10.92 -14.80
CA VAL A 60 0.21 -10.18 -13.69
C VAL A 60 -0.98 -10.95 -13.09
N SER A 61 -1.83 -11.56 -13.93
CA SER A 61 -2.94 -12.42 -13.50
C SER A 61 -2.47 -13.55 -12.58
N LYS A 62 -1.37 -14.24 -12.93
CA LYS A 62 -0.78 -15.29 -12.08
C LYS A 62 -0.30 -14.76 -10.71
N ILE A 63 0.29 -13.57 -10.68
CA ILE A 63 0.77 -12.95 -9.42
C ILE A 63 -0.43 -12.60 -8.53
N ILE A 64 -1.50 -12.08 -9.13
CA ILE A 64 -2.74 -11.75 -8.43
C ILE A 64 -3.40 -13.02 -7.88
N ALA A 65 -3.52 -14.07 -8.68
CA ALA A 65 -4.08 -15.36 -8.27
C ALA A 65 -3.30 -16.01 -7.11
N TRP A 66 -1.99 -15.76 -7.03
CA TRP A 66 -1.16 -16.23 -5.92
C TRP A 66 -1.44 -15.48 -4.60
N LYS A 67 -1.89 -14.22 -4.67
CA LYS A 67 -2.20 -13.39 -3.49
C LYS A 67 -3.50 -12.59 -3.67
N PRO A 68 -4.65 -13.27 -3.70
CA PRO A 68 -5.94 -12.62 -3.96
C PRO A 68 -6.32 -11.62 -2.85
N GLY A 69 -5.84 -11.83 -1.61
CA GLY A 69 -6.09 -10.93 -0.48
C GLY A 69 -5.54 -9.51 -0.65
N LEU A 70 -4.72 -9.25 -1.68
CA LEU A 70 -4.18 -7.91 -1.97
C LEU A 70 -5.14 -7.03 -2.78
N LEU A 71 -6.19 -7.63 -3.35
CA LEU A 71 -7.08 -6.96 -4.30
C LEU A 71 -8.11 -6.04 -3.64
N GLY A 72 -8.17 -6.01 -2.30
CA GLY A 72 -9.23 -5.33 -1.59
C GLY A 72 -10.59 -5.96 -1.89
N ARG A 73 -11.67 -5.20 -1.64
CA ARG A 73 -13.03 -5.72 -1.76
C ARG A 73 -13.54 -5.75 -3.21
N ASP A 74 -12.96 -4.93 -4.09
CA ASP A 74 -13.34 -4.82 -5.50
C ASP A 74 -12.08 -4.67 -6.36
N VAL A 75 -11.88 -5.62 -7.27
CA VAL A 75 -10.73 -5.67 -8.19
C VAL A 75 -10.88 -4.65 -9.31
N GLU A 76 -12.09 -4.53 -9.85
CA GLU A 76 -12.36 -3.80 -11.09
C GLU A 76 -12.17 -2.30 -10.89
N THR A 77 -12.55 -1.81 -9.72
CA THR A 77 -12.41 -0.39 -9.38
C THR A 77 -11.06 -0.04 -8.76
N ASN A 78 -10.28 -1.01 -8.29
CA ASN A 78 -9.11 -0.76 -7.46
C ASN A 78 -7.77 -0.96 -8.21
N LEU A 79 -7.68 -1.91 -9.15
CA LEU A 79 -6.42 -2.20 -9.84
C LEU A 79 -6.06 -1.19 -10.93
N ALA A 80 -7.01 -0.83 -11.81
CA ALA A 80 -6.74 0.08 -12.92
C ALA A 80 -6.16 1.43 -12.47
N PRO A 81 -6.69 2.10 -11.41
CA PRO A 81 -6.10 3.35 -10.91
C PRO A 81 -4.66 3.19 -10.41
N LYS A 82 -4.30 2.03 -9.85
CA LYS A 82 -2.93 1.76 -9.36
C LYS A 82 -1.96 1.57 -10.50
N PHE A 83 -2.34 0.82 -11.53
CA PHE A 83 -1.49 0.65 -12.71
C PHE A 83 -1.34 1.96 -13.49
N LYS A 84 -2.43 2.75 -13.59
CA LYS A 84 -2.34 4.11 -14.13
C LYS A 84 -1.37 4.97 -13.33
N PHE A 85 -1.50 5.00 -12.01
CA PHE A 85 -0.60 5.76 -11.14
C PHE A 85 0.88 5.35 -11.34
N LEU A 86 1.19 4.05 -11.39
CA LEU A 86 2.56 3.59 -11.61
C LEU A 86 3.11 4.05 -12.98
N ARG A 87 2.28 4.05 -14.03
CA ARG A 87 2.64 4.61 -15.34
C ARG A 87 2.86 6.12 -15.30
N ASP A 88 2.00 6.86 -14.60
CA ASP A 88 2.14 8.31 -14.41
C ASP A 88 3.45 8.64 -13.64
N MET A 89 3.90 7.74 -12.77
CA MET A 89 5.22 7.81 -12.12
C MET A 89 6.39 7.47 -13.07
N GLY A 90 6.14 7.15 -14.34
CA GLY A 90 7.15 6.89 -15.36
C GLY A 90 7.64 5.44 -15.43
N LEU A 91 6.90 4.49 -14.85
CA LEU A 91 7.22 3.06 -14.96
C LEU A 91 6.65 2.46 -16.24
N SER A 92 7.48 1.71 -16.98
CA SER A 92 7.01 0.91 -18.12
C SER A 92 6.22 -0.32 -17.66
N GLU A 93 5.50 -0.98 -18.57
CA GLU A 93 4.83 -2.25 -18.27
C GLU A 93 5.79 -3.29 -17.69
N SER A 94 7.00 -3.37 -18.27
CA SER A 94 8.02 -4.30 -17.81
C SER A 94 8.48 -4.01 -16.38
N ASP A 95 8.60 -2.73 -16.01
CA ASP A 95 8.96 -2.33 -14.66
C ASP A 95 7.83 -2.65 -13.67
N ILE A 96 6.57 -2.40 -14.06
CA ILE A 96 5.39 -2.72 -13.25
C ILE A 96 5.34 -4.20 -12.94
N ILE A 97 5.54 -5.08 -13.94
CA ILE A 97 5.55 -6.54 -13.71
C ILE A 97 6.64 -6.93 -12.72
N VAL A 98 7.85 -6.41 -12.89
CA VAL A 98 8.99 -6.73 -12.01
C VAL A 98 8.68 -6.29 -10.58
N ILE A 99 8.13 -5.08 -10.41
CA ILE A 99 7.78 -4.51 -9.11
C ILE A 99 6.65 -5.32 -8.46
N VAL A 100 5.55 -5.57 -9.17
CA VAL A 100 4.39 -6.31 -8.64
C VAL A 100 4.77 -7.74 -8.30
N ARG A 101 5.60 -8.41 -9.11
CA ARG A 101 6.09 -9.76 -8.82
C ARG A 101 6.95 -9.80 -7.56
N ARG A 102 7.86 -8.82 -7.41
CA ARG A 102 8.80 -8.76 -6.28
C ARG A 102 8.16 -8.28 -4.99
N ASN A 103 7.18 -7.38 -5.10
CA ASN A 103 6.46 -6.87 -3.96
C ASN A 103 4.97 -6.66 -4.28
N PRO A 104 4.16 -7.73 -4.25
CA PRO A 104 2.74 -7.67 -4.55
C PRO A 104 1.97 -6.67 -3.66
N ILE A 105 2.47 -6.31 -2.47
CA ILE A 105 1.77 -5.37 -1.58
C ILE A 105 1.61 -3.96 -2.20
N VAL A 106 2.41 -3.63 -3.22
CA VAL A 106 2.33 -2.35 -3.93
C VAL A 106 0.92 -2.10 -4.49
N ILE A 107 0.23 -3.15 -4.96
CA ILE A 107 -1.14 -3.05 -5.47
C ILE A 107 -2.20 -3.08 -4.35
N ALA A 108 -1.81 -3.25 -3.09
CA ALA A 108 -2.73 -3.08 -1.96
C ALA A 108 -2.73 -1.64 -1.43
N PHE A 109 -1.65 -0.88 -1.61
CA PHE A 109 -1.55 0.49 -1.10
C PHE A 109 -2.45 1.49 -1.84
N ASN A 110 -2.93 2.49 -1.10
CA ASN A 110 -3.58 3.68 -1.67
C ASN A 110 -2.54 4.53 -2.42
N CYS A 111 -2.88 4.98 -3.63
CA CYS A 111 -1.96 5.74 -4.48
C CYS A 111 -1.53 7.07 -3.85
N GLU A 112 -2.48 7.87 -3.36
CA GLU A 112 -2.23 9.23 -2.88
C GLU A 112 -1.68 9.25 -1.46
N ASN A 113 -2.25 8.42 -0.58
CA ASN A 113 -1.95 8.47 0.85
C ASN A 113 -0.79 7.56 1.26
N ALA A 114 -0.42 6.57 0.42
CA ALA A 114 0.63 5.62 0.75
C ALA A 114 1.74 5.56 -0.31
N LEU A 115 1.43 5.36 -1.59
CA LEU A 115 2.46 5.23 -2.62
C LEU A 115 3.15 6.55 -2.93
N LEU A 116 2.41 7.63 -3.15
CA LEU A 116 2.98 8.92 -3.53
C LEU A 116 3.96 9.49 -2.49
N PRO A 117 3.67 9.49 -1.17
CA PRO A 117 4.61 9.95 -0.16
C PRO A 117 5.89 9.10 -0.13
N ARG A 118 5.77 7.78 -0.32
CA ARG A 118 6.92 6.86 -0.45
C ARG A 118 7.80 7.27 -1.62
N PHE A 119 7.21 7.40 -2.81
CA PHE A 119 7.95 7.80 -4.01
C PHE A 119 8.67 9.14 -3.81
N LYS A 120 8.00 10.15 -3.24
CA LYS A 120 8.61 11.47 -2.98
C LYS A 120 9.80 11.41 -2.03
N VAL A 121 9.69 10.70 -0.91
CA VAL A 121 10.80 10.57 0.05
C VAL A 121 11.99 9.88 -0.61
N TRP A 122 11.77 8.76 -1.28
CA TRP A 122 12.86 8.05 -1.92
C TRP A 122 13.45 8.79 -3.11
N GLU A 123 12.65 9.48 -3.91
CA GLU A 123 13.13 10.33 -5.00
C GLU A 123 14.07 11.43 -4.46
N SER A 124 13.67 12.08 -3.37
CA SER A 124 14.51 13.06 -2.67
C SER A 124 15.80 12.43 -2.16
N SER A 125 15.73 11.28 -1.48
CA SER A 125 16.92 10.61 -0.92
C SER A 125 17.90 10.13 -2.00
N PHE A 126 17.38 9.63 -3.12
CA PHE A 126 18.21 9.25 -4.28
C PHE A 126 18.66 10.45 -5.11
N GLY A 127 18.07 11.64 -4.92
CA GLY A 127 18.35 12.86 -5.68
C GLY A 127 18.04 12.78 -7.17
N SER A 128 17.35 11.72 -7.61
CA SER A 128 17.04 11.48 -9.02
C SER A 128 15.95 10.42 -9.16
N LYS A 129 14.89 10.76 -9.91
CA LYS A 129 13.84 9.82 -10.32
C LYS A 129 14.41 8.61 -11.06
N GLU A 130 15.36 8.80 -11.96
CA GLU A 130 15.99 7.70 -12.70
C GLU A 130 16.67 6.67 -11.76
N ILE A 131 17.45 7.15 -10.79
CA ILE A 131 18.11 6.29 -9.78
C ILE A 131 17.07 5.56 -8.93
N LEU A 132 15.98 6.24 -8.55
CA LEU A 132 14.86 5.62 -7.85
C LEU A 132 14.26 4.46 -8.66
N LEU A 133 13.86 4.70 -9.91
CA LEU A 133 13.26 3.67 -10.78
C LEU A 133 14.22 2.50 -11.00
N LYS A 134 15.53 2.76 -11.13
CA LYS A 134 16.55 1.71 -11.23
C LYS A 134 16.62 0.83 -9.98
N ASN A 135 16.44 1.40 -8.79
CA ASN A 135 16.46 0.69 -7.51
C ASN A 135 15.15 -0.08 -7.23
N LEU A 136 14.00 0.49 -7.60
CA LEU A 136 12.68 -0.16 -7.49
C LEU A 136 12.64 -1.53 -8.17
N ARG A 137 13.34 -1.68 -9.29
CA ARG A 137 13.44 -2.95 -10.04
C ARG A 137 14.27 -4.03 -9.33
N ARG A 138 15.17 -3.61 -8.44
CA ARG A 138 16.21 -4.48 -7.84
C ARG A 138 15.90 -4.91 -6.42
N ARG A 139 15.18 -4.09 -5.64
CA ARG A 139 15.07 -4.27 -4.19
C ARG A 139 13.60 -4.29 -3.74
N SER A 140 13.22 -5.36 -3.02
CA SER A 140 11.84 -5.50 -2.49
C SER A 140 11.53 -4.61 -1.28
N TRP A 141 12.53 -4.16 -0.50
CA TRP A 141 12.29 -3.47 0.78
C TRP A 141 11.60 -2.10 0.64
N PHE A 142 11.59 -1.51 -0.55
CA PHE A 142 11.00 -0.19 -0.80
C PHE A 142 9.57 -0.02 -0.28
N PHE A 143 8.76 -1.08 -0.41
CA PHE A 143 7.34 -1.05 -0.06
C PHE A 143 7.04 -1.66 1.31
N SER A 144 8.03 -2.28 1.99
CA SER A 144 7.81 -2.91 3.29
C SER A 144 8.05 -1.96 4.47
N SER A 145 8.94 -0.99 4.34
CA SER A 145 9.32 -0.10 5.45
C SER A 145 8.32 1.03 5.66
N ASN A 146 8.00 1.39 6.90
CA ASN A 146 7.10 2.52 7.17
C ASN A 146 7.85 3.86 6.97
N ILE A 147 7.37 4.72 6.07
CA ILE A 147 8.08 5.97 5.77
C ILE A 147 8.04 6.95 6.94
N ASP A 148 6.86 7.10 7.55
CA ASP A 148 6.65 8.13 8.56
C ASP A 148 7.28 7.75 9.89
N ASN A 149 7.27 6.45 10.21
CA ASN A 149 7.75 5.96 11.51
C ASN A 149 9.17 5.40 11.49
N VAL A 150 9.74 5.12 10.31
CA VAL A 150 11.07 4.51 10.20
C VAL A 150 11.98 5.35 9.33
N VAL A 151 11.66 5.49 8.04
CA VAL A 151 12.59 6.10 7.08
C VAL A 151 12.84 7.58 7.38
N ARG A 152 11.80 8.37 7.59
CA ARG A 152 11.94 9.81 7.86
C ARG A 152 12.64 10.08 9.21
N PRO A 153 12.28 9.42 10.33
CA PRO A 153 13.02 9.55 11.58
C PRO A 153 14.50 9.21 11.45
N ASN A 154 14.84 8.13 10.76
CA ASN A 154 16.24 7.71 10.57
C ASN A 154 17.05 8.71 9.75
N ILE A 155 16.46 9.25 8.67
CA ILE A 155 17.11 10.32 7.88
C ILE A 155 17.32 11.57 8.74
N ASN A 156 16.31 11.97 9.52
CA ASN A 156 16.40 13.14 10.40
C ASN A 156 17.46 12.93 11.48
N PHE A 157 17.53 11.75 12.11
CA PHE A 157 18.54 11.43 13.11
C PHE A 157 19.97 11.58 12.55
N LEU A 158 20.24 11.02 11.37
CA LEU A 158 21.56 11.12 10.74
C LEU A 158 21.94 12.59 10.44
N ARG A 159 20.98 13.40 10.02
CA ARG A 159 21.20 14.81 9.68
C ARG A 159 21.32 15.69 10.92
N ASP A 160 20.34 15.61 11.81
CA ASP A 160 20.11 16.57 12.88
C ASP A 160 20.91 16.22 14.14
N GLU A 161 20.97 14.93 14.50
CA GLU A 161 21.64 14.46 15.73
C GLU A 161 23.10 14.06 15.46
N CYS A 162 23.35 13.36 14.35
CA CYS A 162 24.73 12.96 13.98
C CYS A 162 25.48 14.04 13.18
N GLY A 163 24.80 15.10 12.74
CA GLY A 163 25.41 16.19 11.96
C GLY A 163 25.94 15.76 10.60
N ILE A 164 25.46 14.65 10.03
CA ILE A 164 25.94 14.13 8.75
C ILE A 164 25.41 15.02 7.63
N PRO A 165 26.28 15.56 6.76
CA PRO A 165 25.86 16.37 5.62
C PRO A 165 24.91 15.64 4.67
N GLU A 166 23.97 16.37 4.06
CA GLU A 166 22.93 15.81 3.20
C GLU A 166 23.49 14.99 2.02
N ASP A 167 24.60 15.42 1.43
CA ASP A 167 25.28 14.67 0.35
C ASP A 167 25.82 13.32 0.85
N ARG A 168 26.32 13.27 2.09
CA ARG A 168 26.79 12.03 2.73
C ARG A 168 25.63 11.11 3.10
N VAL A 169 24.53 11.65 3.62
CA VAL A 169 23.30 10.88 3.87
C VAL A 169 22.78 10.28 2.55
N SER A 170 22.69 11.08 1.48
CA SER A 170 22.28 10.60 0.15
C SER A 170 23.21 9.50 -0.38
N LEU A 171 24.53 9.62 -0.18
CA LEU A 171 25.50 8.59 -0.57
C LEU A 171 25.28 7.28 0.19
N VAL A 172 25.04 7.33 1.51
CA VAL A 172 24.72 6.14 2.32
C VAL A 172 23.44 5.49 1.81
N ILE A 173 22.39 6.28 1.59
CA ILE A 173 21.10 5.77 1.08
C ILE A 173 21.26 5.16 -0.32
N LYS A 174 22.04 5.77 -1.22
CA LYS A 174 22.29 5.22 -2.55
C LYS A 174 23.02 3.88 -2.51
N ARG A 175 23.96 3.73 -1.57
CA ARG A 175 24.79 2.52 -1.42
C ARG A 175 24.05 1.40 -0.72
N ASP A 176 23.40 1.73 0.40
CA ASP A 176 22.61 0.79 1.19
C ASP A 176 21.32 1.45 1.68
N PRO A 177 20.27 1.48 0.85
CA PRO A 177 19.00 2.06 1.26
C PRO A 177 18.29 1.23 2.34
N GLY A 178 18.74 -0.02 2.57
CA GLY A 178 18.24 -0.86 3.64
C GLY A 178 18.62 -0.33 5.03
N PHE A 179 19.71 0.43 5.12
CA PHE A 179 20.19 1.03 6.37
C PHE A 179 19.13 1.92 7.02
N ILE A 180 18.62 2.92 6.29
CA ILE A 180 17.58 3.83 6.81
C ILE A 180 16.20 3.18 6.96
N ALA A 181 16.04 1.94 6.51
CA ALA A 181 14.82 1.14 6.65
C ALA A 181 14.83 0.24 7.91
N GLN A 182 15.91 0.25 8.71
CA GLN A 182 16.02 -0.50 9.96
C GLN A 182 15.25 0.16 11.10
N ASN A 183 15.01 -0.57 12.19
CA ASN A 183 14.36 -0.02 13.38
C ASN A 183 15.13 1.24 13.85
N PRO A 184 14.47 2.39 14.09
CA PRO A 184 15.14 3.58 14.60
C PRO A 184 16.02 3.35 15.83
N ASP A 185 15.66 2.39 16.69
CA ASP A 185 16.44 2.05 17.89
C ASP A 185 17.79 1.36 17.58
N THR A 186 18.05 1.01 16.32
CA THR A 186 19.22 0.21 15.88
C THR A 186 20.19 0.96 14.98
N ILE A 187 19.92 2.24 14.68
CA ILE A 187 20.72 3.08 13.77
C ILE A 187 21.65 4.00 14.55
#